data_AF-A0A2E1I709-F1
#
_entry.id   AF-A0A2E1I709-F1
#
_cell.length_a   1.000
_cell.length_b   1.000
_cell.length_c   1.000
_cell.angle_alpha   90.00
_cell.angle_beta   90.00
_cell.angle_gamma   90.00
#
_symmetry.space_group_name_H-M   'P 1'
#
loop_
_entity.id
_entity.type
_entity.pdbx_description
1 polymer ?
#
loop_
_entity_poly.entity_id
_entity_poly.type
_entity_poly.pdbx_seq_one_letter_code
_entity_poly.pdbx_strand_id
1 'polypeptide(L)'
;MNLHEKKCKACEGGVPPLNHDEIEPLYSSLDPEWEVVDAHHLRRVWKFDDFATALVFLNSAAQICEDEFHHADFEIGWGKVGAVIFTHKIDGLTESDFILASKFDQI
;
A
#
# COMPACT_ATOMS: atom_id res chain seq x y z
N MET A 1 10.48 10.06 11.86
CA MET A 1 10.36 8.59 11.74
C MET A 1 9.69 8.33 10.43
N ASN A 2 10.30 7.49 9.61
CA ASN A 2 9.74 7.14 8.31
C ASN A 2 8.59 6.14 8.50
N LEU A 3 7.62 6.12 7.58
CA LEU A 3 6.47 5.22 7.70
C LEU A 3 6.87 3.74 7.64
N HIS A 4 7.85 3.38 6.80
CA HIS A 4 8.34 2.00 6.69
C HIS A 4 8.95 1.44 7.99
N GLU A 5 9.36 2.29 8.93
CA GLU A 5 9.88 1.89 10.25
C GLU A 5 8.76 1.55 11.24
N LYS A 6 7.52 1.95 10.94
CA LYS A 6 6.34 1.64 11.78
C LYS A 6 5.82 0.23 11.48
N LYS A 7 4.93 -0.24 12.36
CA LYS A 7 4.17 -1.48 12.18
C LYS A 7 2.71 -1.18 11.88
N CYS A 8 2.12 -1.93 10.95
CA CYS A 8 0.69 -1.89 10.71
C CYS A 8 -0.05 -2.30 11.99
N LYS A 9 -1.18 -1.63 12.25
CA LYS A 9 -2.09 -1.96 13.34
C LYS A 9 -3.33 -2.57 12.75
N ALA A 10 -3.72 -3.74 13.27
CA ALA A 10 -4.97 -4.37 12.90
C ALA A 10 -6.14 -3.42 13.20
N CYS A 11 -7.00 -3.20 12.21
CA CYS A 11 -8.19 -2.39 12.39
C CYS A 11 -9.25 -3.17 13.17
N GLU A 12 -9.68 -2.65 14.32
CA GLU A 12 -10.77 -3.25 15.09
C GLU A 12 -12.15 -2.92 14.52
N GLY A 13 -12.23 -2.01 13.54
CA GLY A 13 -13.49 -1.50 12.97
C GLY A 13 -14.12 -0.44 13.85
N GLY A 14 -15.21 0.18 13.39
CA GLY A 14 -15.93 1.21 14.15
C GLY A 14 -15.20 2.56 14.26
N VAL A 15 -14.09 2.72 13.56
CA VAL A 15 -13.39 4.00 13.36
C VAL A 15 -13.65 4.51 11.95
N PRO A 16 -13.85 5.82 11.76
CA PRO A 16 -13.99 6.38 10.42
C PRO A 16 -12.66 6.27 9.63
N PRO A 17 -12.72 6.18 8.29
CA PRO A 17 -11.55 6.36 7.44
C PRO A 17 -10.89 7.73 7.66
N LEU A 18 -9.60 7.81 7.31
CA LEU A 18 -8.87 9.07 7.34
C LEU A 18 -9.54 10.11 6.42
N ASN A 19 -9.56 11.35 6.86
CA ASN A 19 -9.98 12.48 6.03
C ASN A 19 -8.79 13.09 5.27
N HIS A 20 -9.07 14.06 4.39
CA HIS A 20 -8.05 14.69 3.54
C HIS A 20 -6.88 15.33 4.33
N ASP A 21 -7.15 15.97 5.46
CA ASP A 21 -6.12 16.63 6.27
C ASP A 21 -5.22 15.60 6.98
N GLU A 22 -5.73 14.39 7.23
CA GLU A 22 -4.98 13.28 7.81
C GLU A 22 -4.19 12.49 6.76
N ILE A 23 -4.70 12.42 5.52
CA ILE A 23 -4.07 11.71 4.40
C ILE A 23 -2.82 12.45 3.92
N GLU A 24 -2.92 13.76 3.69
CA GLU A 24 -1.85 14.55 3.07
C GLU A 24 -0.45 14.39 3.70
N PRO A 25 -0.28 14.47 5.04
CA PRO A 25 1.03 14.27 5.64
C PRO A 25 1.57 12.84 5.46
N LEU A 26 0.71 11.82 5.41
CA LEU A 26 1.13 10.44 5.17
C LEU A 26 1.51 10.23 3.71
N TYR A 27 0.69 10.74 2.80
CA TYR A 27 0.90 10.65 1.35
C TYR A 27 2.19 11.34 0.92
N SER A 28 2.49 12.52 1.46
CA SER A 28 3.75 13.24 1.16
C SER A 28 5.03 12.50 1.56
N SER A 29 4.92 11.41 2.33
CA SER A 29 6.03 10.55 2.72
C SER A 29 6.20 9.31 1.83
N LEU A 30 5.36 9.14 0.81
CA LEU A 30 5.41 8.03 -0.15
C LEU A 30 6.12 8.44 -1.45
N ASP A 31 6.50 7.44 -2.25
CA ASP A 31 6.91 7.65 -3.64
C ASP A 31 5.81 8.38 -4.45
N PRO A 32 6.15 9.40 -5.27
CA PRO A 32 5.18 10.17 -6.04
C PRO A 32 4.43 9.39 -7.13
N GLU A 33 4.80 8.15 -7.42
CA GLU A 33 4.02 7.26 -8.29
C GLU A 33 2.80 6.63 -7.61
N TRP A 34 2.66 6.76 -6.28
CA TRP A 34 1.41 6.45 -5.60
C TRP A 34 0.33 7.48 -5.93
N GLU A 35 -0.91 7.02 -6.03
CA GLU A 35 -2.09 7.84 -6.18
C GLU A 35 -3.04 7.61 -5.01
N VAL A 36 -3.61 8.67 -4.44
CA VAL A 36 -4.78 8.60 -3.55
C VAL A 36 -6.02 8.76 -4.41
N VAL A 37 -6.82 7.70 -4.53
CA VAL A 37 -8.04 7.70 -5.35
C VAL A 37 -9.25 7.96 -4.46
N ASP A 38 -9.96 9.05 -4.74
CA ASP A 38 -11.21 9.46 -4.07
C ASP A 38 -11.13 9.51 -2.53
N ALA A 39 -9.93 9.77 -1.98
CA ALA A 39 -9.63 9.65 -0.54
C ALA A 39 -10.01 8.28 0.08
N HIS A 40 -10.12 7.25 -0.75
CA HIS A 40 -10.60 5.91 -0.36
C HIS A 40 -9.49 4.86 -0.35
N HIS A 41 -8.58 4.88 -1.32
CA HIS A 41 -7.53 3.87 -1.44
C HIS A 41 -6.27 4.42 -2.09
N LEU A 42 -5.15 3.76 -1.84
CA LEU A 42 -3.89 3.98 -2.54
C LEU A 42 -3.80 3.08 -3.77
N ARG A 43 -3.19 3.59 -4.84
CA ARG A 43 -2.91 2.83 -6.05
C ARG A 43 -1.51 3.13 -6.58
N ARG A 44 -0.78 2.09 -7.02
CA ARG A 44 0.47 2.24 -7.77
C ARG A 44 0.63 1.11 -8.79
N VAL A 45 1.38 1.38 -9.86
CA VAL A 45 1.76 0.37 -10.86
C VAL A 45 3.26 0.42 -11.11
N TRP A 46 3.96 -0.66 -10.80
CA TRP A 46 5.37 -0.87 -11.15
C TRP A 46 5.49 -1.55 -12.52
N LYS A 47 6.55 -1.23 -13.25
CA LYS A 47 6.85 -1.78 -14.59
C LYS A 47 8.19 -2.51 -14.59
N PHE A 48 8.24 -3.60 -15.34
CA PHE A 48 9.38 -4.51 -15.46
C PHE A 48 9.53 -4.99 -16.91
N ASP A 49 10.68 -5.56 -17.27
CA ASP A 49 10.96 -6.02 -18.63
C ASP A 49 10.20 -7.31 -19.00
N ASP A 50 9.89 -8.15 -18.01
CA ASP A 50 9.21 -9.43 -18.21
C ASP A 50 8.33 -9.84 -17.02
N PHE A 51 7.59 -10.93 -17.19
CA PHE A 51 6.72 -11.47 -16.15
C PHE A 51 7.49 -12.04 -14.94
N ALA A 52 8.68 -12.61 -15.17
CA ALA A 52 9.44 -13.25 -14.10
C ALA A 52 9.95 -12.20 -13.09
N THR A 53 10.44 -11.07 -13.58
CA THR A 53 10.92 -9.95 -12.76
C THR A 53 9.77 -9.31 -12.00
N ALA A 54 8.61 -9.12 -12.65
CA ALA A 54 7.39 -8.65 -11.99
C ALA A 54 6.95 -9.60 -10.85
N LEU A 55 7.05 -10.91 -11.05
CA LEU A 55 6.70 -11.89 -10.04
C LEU A 55 7.68 -11.88 -8.85
N VAL A 56 8.98 -11.65 -9.08
CA VAL A 56 9.97 -11.50 -8.00
C VAL A 56 9.65 -10.31 -7.10
N PHE A 57 9.29 -9.16 -7.70
CA PHE A 57 8.82 -8.00 -6.95
C PHE A 57 7.56 -8.33 -6.14
N LEU A 58 6.55 -8.93 -6.79
CA LEU A 58 5.28 -9.29 -6.14
C LEU A 58 5.49 -10.22 -4.95
N ASN A 59 6.37 -11.22 -5.05
CA ASN A 59 6.67 -12.13 -3.95
C ASN A 59 7.29 -11.40 -2.74
N SER A 60 8.14 -10.39 -3.01
CA SER A 60 8.74 -9.57 -1.95
C SER A 60 7.68 -8.70 -1.26
N ALA A 61 6.80 -8.06 -2.04
CA ALA A 61 5.68 -7.27 -1.52
C ALA A 61 4.67 -8.14 -0.74
N ALA A 62 4.40 -9.36 -1.21
CA ALA A 62 3.54 -10.32 -0.52
C ALA A 62 4.11 -10.74 0.84
N GLN A 63 5.42 -10.95 0.94
CA GLN A 63 6.06 -11.25 2.23
C GLN A 63 5.89 -10.10 3.23
N ILE A 64 6.03 -8.84 2.77
CA ILE A 64 5.77 -7.67 3.61
C ILE A 64 4.32 -7.64 4.10
N CYS A 65 3.35 -8.01 3.24
CA CYS A 65 1.93 -8.09 3.66
C CYS A 65 1.73 -9.08 4.81
N GLU A 66 2.36 -10.26 4.73
CA GLU A 66 2.31 -11.27 5.80
C GLU A 66 2.98 -10.79 7.09
N ASP A 67 4.15 -10.15 6.98
CA ASP A 67 4.92 -9.64 8.13
C ASP A 67 4.20 -8.49 8.87
N GLU A 68 3.36 -7.76 8.16
CA GLU A 68 2.57 -6.64 8.70
C GLU A 68 1.11 -7.04 9.03
N PHE A 69 0.68 -8.24 8.63
CA PHE A 69 -0.70 -8.71 8.73
C PHE A 69 -1.71 -7.68 8.17
N HIS A 70 -1.34 -7.08 7.03
CA HIS A 70 -2.12 -6.10 6.29
C HIS A 70 -1.85 -6.32 4.80
N HIS A 71 -2.89 -6.57 4.03
CA HIS A 71 -2.75 -7.08 2.66
C HIS A 71 -3.21 -6.06 1.64
N ALA A 72 -2.41 -5.90 0.59
CA ALA A 72 -2.80 -5.17 -0.61
C ALA A 72 -3.46 -6.13 -1.61
N ASP A 73 -4.35 -5.58 -2.45
CA ASP A 73 -4.87 -6.26 -3.62
C ASP A 73 -3.89 -6.06 -4.79
N PHE A 74 -3.41 -7.16 -5.38
CA PHE A 74 -2.45 -7.12 -6.48
C PHE A 74 -3.04 -7.59 -7.82
N GLU A 75 -2.70 -6.89 -8.89
CA GLU A 75 -2.83 -7.37 -10.27
C GLU A 75 -1.43 -7.55 -10.87
N ILE A 76 -1.13 -8.72 -11.44
CA ILE A 76 0.12 -8.98 -12.16
C ILE A 76 -0.14 -9.27 -13.63
N GLY A 77 0.72 -8.75 -14.50
CA GLY A 77 0.73 -9.03 -15.93
C GLY A 77 2.14 -9.00 -16.50
N TRP A 78 2.26 -9.16 -17.82
CA TRP A 78 3.57 -9.10 -18.50
C TRP A 78 4.26 -7.76 -18.21
N GLY A 79 5.36 -7.80 -17.46
CA GLY A 79 6.15 -6.61 -17.14
C GLY A 79 5.44 -5.59 -16.25
N LYS A 80 4.43 -5.98 -15.45
CA LYS A 80 3.73 -5.04 -14.56
C LYS A 80 3.19 -5.69 -13.28
N VAL A 81 3.20 -4.92 -12.20
CA VAL A 81 2.47 -5.21 -10.95
C VAL A 81 1.70 -3.96 -10.57
N GLY A 82 0.38 -4.07 -10.38
CA GLY A 82 -0.44 -3.03 -9.78
C GLY A 82 -0.80 -3.41 -8.35
N ALA A 83 -0.78 -2.45 -7.44
CA ALA A 83 -1.31 -2.60 -6.09
C ALA A 83 -2.45 -1.61 -5.84
N VAL A 84 -3.46 -2.08 -5.12
CA VAL A 84 -4.50 -1.28 -4.48
C VAL A 84 -4.43 -1.55 -2.98
N ILE A 85 -4.36 -0.50 -2.16
CA ILE A 85 -4.24 -0.62 -0.70
C ILE A 85 -5.35 0.18 -0.03
N PHE A 86 -6.16 -0.50 0.77
CA PHE A 86 -7.11 0.10 1.70
C PHE A 86 -7.48 -0.91 2.78
N THR A 87 -8.03 -0.41 3.88
CA THR A 87 -8.48 -1.26 4.97
C THR A 87 -9.91 -1.72 4.70
N HIS A 88 -10.08 -2.93 4.14
CA HIS A 88 -11.39 -3.51 3.80
C HIS A 88 -12.43 -3.44 4.92
N LYS A 89 -12.01 -3.56 6.18
CA LYS A 89 -12.94 -3.61 7.33
C LYS A 89 -13.70 -2.30 7.56
N ILE A 90 -13.14 -1.17 7.15
CA ILE A 90 -13.79 0.14 7.25
C ILE A 90 -14.09 0.76 5.88
N ASP A 91 -13.80 0.03 4.80
CA ASP A 91 -13.96 0.49 3.41
C ASP A 91 -13.31 1.87 3.19
N GLY A 92 -12.02 1.97 3.51
CA GLY A 92 -11.27 3.21 3.35
C GLY A 92 -9.85 3.17 3.93
N LEU A 93 -9.19 4.33 3.93
CA LEU A 93 -7.81 4.47 4.37
C LEU A 93 -7.65 4.58 5.89
N THR A 94 -6.60 3.94 6.37
CA THR A 94 -6.02 4.08 7.71
C THR A 94 -4.52 4.35 7.58
N GLU A 95 -3.85 4.71 8.68
CA GLU A 95 -2.39 4.88 8.68
C GLU A 95 -1.65 3.59 8.23
N SER A 96 -2.21 2.41 8.52
CA SER A 96 -1.64 1.12 8.12
C SER A 96 -1.48 0.97 6.61
N ASP A 97 -2.38 1.59 5.82
CA ASP A 97 -2.32 1.56 4.36
C ASP A 97 -1.08 2.30 3.84
N PHE A 98 -0.76 3.45 4.43
CA PHE A 98 0.43 4.24 4.09
C PHE A 98 1.72 3.62 4.64
N ILE A 99 1.66 2.96 5.80
CA ILE A 99 2.80 2.18 6.33
C ILE A 99 3.14 1.06 5.36
N LEU A 100 2.15 0.31 4.86
CA LEU A 100 2.35 -0.76 3.91
C LEU A 100 2.91 -0.24 2.58
N ALA A 101 2.33 0.83 2.02
CA ALA A 101 2.82 1.48 0.81
C ALA A 101 4.29 1.92 0.95
N SER A 102 4.65 2.57 2.06
CA SER A 102 6.02 3.02 2.32
C SER A 102 7.02 1.87 2.43
N LYS A 103 6.59 0.69 2.88
CA LYS A 103 7.44 -0.52 2.88
C LYS A 103 7.63 -1.08 1.48
N PHE A 104 6.62 -1.02 0.61
CA PHE A 104 6.77 -1.40 -0.79
C PHE A 104 7.75 -0.48 -1.53
N ASP A 105 7.83 0.80 -1.15
CA ASP A 105 8.83 1.74 -1.70
C ASP A 105 10.28 1.35 -1.36
N GLN A 106 10.51 0.38 -0.46
CA GLN A 106 11.85 -0.11 -0.10
C GLN A 106 12.30 -1.33 -0.91
N ILE A 107 11.47 -1.83 -1.83
CA ILE A 107 11.78 -2.94 -2.73
C ILE A 107 12.39 -2.38 -4.02
#